data_AF-A0AAW8RU65-F1
#
_entry.id   AF-A0AAW8RU65-F1
#
_cell.length_a   1.000
_cell.length_b   1.000
_cell.length_c   1.000
_cell.angle_alpha   90.00
_cell.angle_beta   90.00
_cell.angle_gamma   90.00
#
_symmetry.space_group_name_H-M   'P 1'
#
loop_
_entity.id
_entity.type
_entity.pdbx_description
1 polymer ?
#
loop_
_entity_poly.entity_id
_entity_poly.type
_entity_poly.pdbx_seq_one_letter_code
_entity_poly.pdbx_strand_id
1 'polypeptide(L)'
;MKTVLLVVLIGFIGLHVSVFGRDIFKHRKDLGEESMPISIGIGFITDFFDTLGIGAFAPTTLLVKVTRQLDDDRKLPGTLNVSHALSCLLEALIFITVVKVEPLTLFLLVASATVGSWIGSRYVTGLPEQRVQFVMGLALIVTAILMTLKQTGMINILGETNYIESSKN
;
A
#
# COMPACT_ATOMS: atom_id res chain seq x y z
N MET A 1 8.10 6.27 -22.09
CA MET A 1 8.13 6.53 -20.62
C MET A 1 7.36 5.49 -19.83
N LYS A 2 6.05 5.26 -20.08
CA LYS A 2 5.27 4.20 -19.39
C LYS A 2 5.91 2.79 -19.44
N THR A 3 6.52 2.42 -20.57
CA THR A 3 7.20 1.13 -20.74
C THR A 3 8.39 0.97 -19.80
N VAL A 4 9.11 2.06 -19.51
CA VAL A 4 10.24 2.03 -18.57
C VAL A 4 9.75 1.74 -17.16
N LEU A 5 8.65 2.38 -16.74
CA LEU A 5 8.02 2.13 -15.45
C LEU A 5 7.55 0.67 -15.31
N LEU A 6 6.93 0.11 -16.35
CA LEU A 6 6.50 -1.29 -16.36
C LEU A 6 7.69 -2.26 -16.27
N VAL A 7 8.77 -2.02 -17.02
CA VAL A 7 9.98 -2.86 -16.96
C VAL A 7 10.62 -2.80 -15.58
N VAL A 8 10.73 -1.62 -14.99
CA VAL A 8 11.25 -1.44 -13.62
C VAL A 8 10.38 -2.18 -12.61
N LEU A 9 9.05 -2.08 -12.74
CA LEU A 9 8.10 -2.71 -11.84
C LEU A 9 8.12 -4.24 -11.94
N ILE A 10 8.20 -4.79 -13.16
CA ILE A 10 8.42 -6.23 -13.37
C ILE A 10 9.75 -6.69 -12.76
N GLY A 11 10.81 -5.87 -12.88
CA GLY A 11 12.08 -6.12 -12.22
C GLY A 11 11.95 -6.20 -10.69
N PHE A 12 11.21 -5.27 -10.07
CA PHE A 12 10.94 -5.29 -8.63
C PHE A 12 10.10 -6.51 -8.20
N ILE A 13 9.09 -6.89 -8.98
CA ILE A 13 8.32 -8.12 -8.74
C ILE A 13 9.25 -9.34 -8.75
N GLY A 14 10.08 -9.47 -9.79
CA GLY A 14 11.04 -10.57 -9.89
C GLY A 14 12.03 -10.62 -8.72
N LEU A 15 12.56 -9.46 -8.32
CA LEU A 15 13.43 -9.33 -7.15
C LEU A 15 12.73 -9.77 -5.86
N HIS A 16 11.52 -9.26 -5.63
CA HIS A 16 10.74 -9.56 -4.42
C HIS A 16 10.41 -11.06 -4.34
N VAL A 17 9.88 -11.65 -5.42
CA VAL A 17 9.58 -13.08 -5.51
C VAL A 17 10.84 -13.94 -5.34
N SER A 18 11.97 -13.52 -5.91
CA SER A 18 13.24 -14.24 -5.77
C SER A 18 13.74 -14.23 -4.32
N VAL A 19 13.77 -13.07 -3.67
CA VAL A 19 14.23 -12.93 -2.28
C VAL A 19 13.30 -13.68 -1.33
N PHE A 20 12.00 -13.44 -1.44
CA PHE A 20 11.00 -14.07 -0.59
C PHE A 20 10.92 -15.59 -0.80
N GLY A 21 10.95 -16.04 -2.06
CA GLY A 21 10.96 -17.46 -2.40
C GLY A 21 12.22 -18.18 -1.90
N ARG A 22 13.38 -17.53 -1.97
CA ARG A 22 14.64 -18.06 -1.42
C ARG A 22 14.58 -18.14 0.10
N ASP A 23 14.00 -17.14 0.75
CA ASP A 23 13.86 -17.11 2.21
C ASP A 23 12.92 -18.20 2.72
N ILE A 24 11.76 -18.35 2.07
CA ILE A 24 10.83 -19.46 2.32
C ILE A 24 11.53 -20.80 2.10
N PHE A 25 12.26 -20.99 0.99
CA PHE A 25 12.95 -22.26 0.70
C PHE A 25 14.03 -22.61 1.75
N LYS A 26 14.70 -21.61 2.30
CA LYS A 26 15.73 -21.81 3.32
C LYS A 26 15.13 -22.11 4.70
N HIS A 27 13.98 -21.51 5.02
CA HIS A 27 13.31 -21.62 6.32
C HIS A 27 12.04 -22.48 6.29
N ARG A 28 11.87 -23.38 5.29
CA ARG A 28 10.69 -24.26 5.12
C ARG A 28 10.32 -25.10 6.34
N LYS A 29 11.30 -25.37 7.21
CA LYS A 29 11.15 -26.21 8.41
C LYS A 29 10.82 -25.39 9.66
N ASP A 30 10.80 -24.07 9.54
CA ASP A 30 10.53 -23.07 10.58
C ASP A 30 9.50 -22.05 10.05
N LEU A 31 8.45 -22.59 9.43
CA LEU A 31 7.23 -21.85 9.10
C LEU A 31 6.38 -22.00 10.35
N GLY A 32 6.00 -20.90 11.01
CA GLY A 32 5.35 -20.91 12.32
C GLY A 32 4.05 -21.71 12.36
N GLU A 33 3.40 -21.75 13.52
CA GLU A 33 2.11 -22.44 13.69
C GLU A 33 0.93 -21.70 13.04
N GLU A 34 1.20 -20.57 12.36
CA GLU A 34 0.19 -19.81 11.63
C GLU A 34 -0.52 -20.61 10.52
N SER A 35 -1.83 -20.42 10.44
CA SER A 35 -2.65 -21.12 9.47
C SER A 35 -2.62 -20.40 8.12
N MET A 36 -1.85 -20.95 7.19
CA MET A 36 -1.76 -20.46 5.80
C MET A 36 -3.11 -20.15 5.12
N PRO A 37 -4.17 -20.99 5.25
CA PRO A 37 -5.45 -20.69 4.61
C PRO A 37 -6.12 -19.42 5.16
N ILE A 38 -5.97 -19.14 6.46
CA ILE A 38 -6.54 -17.94 7.08
C ILE A 38 -5.78 -16.71 6.62
N SER A 39 -4.45 -16.76 6.60
CA SER A 39 -3.63 -15.63 6.12
C SER A 39 -3.87 -15.31 4.65
N ILE A 40 -4.06 -16.33 3.80
CA ILE A 40 -4.44 -16.14 2.39
C ILE A 40 -5.84 -15.52 2.29
N GLY A 41 -6.81 -15.99 3.06
CA GLY A 41 -8.17 -15.45 3.08
C GLY A 41 -8.21 -13.99 3.55
N ILE A 42 -7.46 -13.65 4.60
CA ILE A 42 -7.30 -12.28 5.09
C ILE A 42 -6.71 -11.41 3.98
N GLY A 43 -5.55 -11.79 3.43
CA GLY A 43 -4.88 -11.02 2.38
C GLY A 43 -5.76 -10.79 1.16
N PHE A 44 -6.48 -11.81 0.69
CA PHE A 44 -7.40 -11.67 -0.44
C PHE A 44 -8.50 -10.64 -0.18
N ILE A 45 -9.13 -10.70 1.01
CA ILE A 45 -10.20 -9.77 1.37
C ILE A 45 -9.65 -8.35 1.53
N THR A 46 -8.51 -8.19 2.21
CA THR A 46 -7.98 -6.87 2.52
C THR A 46 -7.39 -6.18 1.31
N ASP A 47 -6.72 -6.90 0.42
CA ASP A 47 -6.22 -6.36 -0.85
C ASP A 47 -7.38 -6.04 -1.82
N PHE A 48 -8.45 -6.83 -1.83
CA PHE A 48 -9.65 -6.47 -2.59
C PHE A 48 -10.20 -5.10 -2.14
N PHE A 49 -10.30 -4.87 -0.82
CA PHE A 49 -10.68 -3.57 -0.29
C PHE A 49 -9.63 -2.47 -0.53
N ASP A 50 -8.36 -2.83 -0.67
CA ASP A 50 -7.28 -1.89 -1.03
C ASP A 50 -7.46 -1.34 -2.44
N THR A 51 -7.86 -2.18 -3.40
CA THR A 51 -8.21 -1.71 -4.75
C THR A 51 -9.39 -0.73 -4.78
N LEU A 52 -10.27 -0.79 -3.76
CA LEU A 52 -11.37 0.17 -3.57
C LEU A 52 -10.93 1.45 -2.83
N GLY A 53 -9.71 1.47 -2.27
CA GLY A 53 -9.10 2.61 -1.61
C GLY A 53 -9.14 2.61 -0.08
N ILE A 54 -9.57 1.51 0.55
CA ILE A 54 -9.73 1.46 2.02
C ILE A 54 -8.38 1.32 2.75
N GLY A 55 -7.34 0.81 2.09
CA GLY A 55 -6.04 0.51 2.70
C GLY A 55 -6.01 -0.90 3.29
N ALA A 56 -5.13 -1.79 2.80
CA ALA A 56 -5.03 -3.17 3.32
C ALA A 56 -4.49 -3.26 4.77
N PHE A 57 -3.68 -2.30 5.22
CA PHE A 57 -2.94 -2.42 6.48
C PHE A 57 -3.79 -2.41 7.76
N ALA A 58 -4.83 -1.55 7.84
CA ALA A 58 -5.74 -1.54 8.98
C ALA A 58 -6.61 -2.81 9.10
N PRO A 59 -7.32 -3.24 8.04
CA PRO A 59 -8.15 -4.44 8.13
C PRO A 59 -7.30 -5.70 8.31
N THR A 60 -6.10 -5.79 7.71
CA THR A 60 -5.19 -6.92 7.97
C THR A 60 -4.73 -6.93 9.43
N THR A 61 -4.36 -5.78 10.00
CA THR A 61 -4.00 -5.68 11.43
C THR A 61 -5.12 -6.17 12.34
N LEU A 62 -6.36 -5.76 12.07
CA LEU A 62 -7.52 -6.19 12.84
C LEU A 62 -7.72 -7.70 12.73
N LEU A 63 -7.72 -8.24 11.50
CA LEU A 63 -7.99 -9.65 11.25
C LEU A 63 -6.89 -10.55 11.81
N VAL A 64 -5.61 -10.19 11.65
CA VAL A 64 -4.48 -10.93 12.24
C VAL A 64 -4.57 -10.99 13.76
N LYS A 65 -5.00 -9.89 14.41
CA LYS A 65 -5.19 -9.84 15.86
C LYS A 65 -6.38 -10.67 16.34
N VAL A 66 -7.48 -10.66 15.59
CA VAL A 66 -8.69 -11.46 15.87
C VAL A 66 -8.42 -12.96 15.67
N THR A 67 -7.69 -13.31 14.63
CA THR A 67 -7.36 -14.70 14.25
C THR A 67 -6.09 -15.23 14.92
N ARG A 68 -5.44 -14.41 15.77
CA ARG A 68 -4.18 -14.72 16.48
C ARG A 68 -3.11 -15.31 15.55
N GLN A 69 -2.97 -14.74 14.36
CA GLN A 69 -1.99 -15.20 13.35
C GLN A 69 -0.59 -14.64 13.59
N LEU A 70 -0.41 -13.77 14.59
CA LEU A 70 0.88 -13.19 14.93
C LEU A 70 0.99 -13.07 16.44
N ASP A 71 1.99 -13.75 17.02
CA ASP A 71 2.22 -13.77 18.46
C ASP A 71 3.01 -12.55 18.96
N ASP A 72 3.87 -12.00 18.10
CA ASP A 72 4.71 -10.85 18.41
C ASP A 72 4.28 -9.64 17.58
N ASP A 73 3.60 -8.71 18.24
CA ASP A 73 3.19 -7.43 17.66
C ASP A 73 4.39 -6.75 16.99
N ARG A 74 5.62 -6.86 17.53
CA ARG A 74 6.83 -6.24 16.96
C ARG A 74 7.09 -6.58 15.49
N LYS A 75 6.64 -7.76 15.04
CA LYS A 75 6.82 -8.22 13.66
C LYS A 75 5.76 -7.64 12.73
N LEU A 76 4.64 -7.14 13.24
CA LEU A 76 3.47 -6.73 12.46
C LEU A 76 3.78 -5.73 11.33
N PRO A 77 4.49 -4.60 11.53
CA PRO A 77 4.76 -3.66 10.44
C PRO A 77 5.62 -4.29 9.33
N GLY A 78 6.54 -5.17 9.70
CA GLY A 78 7.38 -5.91 8.75
C GLY A 78 6.57 -6.96 8.00
N THR A 79 5.78 -7.75 8.73
CA THR A 79 4.90 -8.79 8.18
C THR A 79 3.92 -8.18 7.18
N LEU A 80 3.24 -7.10 7.54
CA LEU A 80 2.30 -6.39 6.67
C LEU A 80 2.96 -5.90 5.38
N ASN A 81 4.16 -5.31 5.48
CA ASN A 81 4.85 -4.80 4.31
C ASN A 81 5.30 -5.93 3.38
N VAL A 82 5.78 -7.05 3.92
CA VAL A 82 6.20 -8.21 3.13
C VAL A 82 5.00 -8.95 2.53
N SER A 83 3.92 -9.14 3.29
CA SER A 83 2.72 -9.87 2.84
C SER A 83 2.00 -9.14 1.71
N HIS A 84 1.89 -7.81 1.79
CA HIS A 84 1.18 -7.00 0.80
C HIS A 84 2.06 -6.48 -0.34
N ALA A 85 3.39 -6.50 -0.22
CA ALA A 85 4.29 -5.97 -1.26
C ALA A 85 4.05 -6.58 -2.64
N LEU A 86 3.86 -7.90 -2.72
CA LEU A 86 3.57 -8.56 -3.99
C LEU A 86 2.22 -8.09 -4.56
N SER A 87 1.21 -7.98 -3.71
CA SER A 87 -0.13 -7.54 -4.08
C SER A 87 -0.10 -6.10 -4.62
N CYS A 88 0.48 -5.15 -3.86
CA CYS A 88 0.61 -3.76 -4.28
C CYS A 88 1.39 -3.59 -5.59
N LEU A 89 2.42 -4.42 -5.83
CA LEU A 89 3.15 -4.41 -7.10
C LEU A 89 2.25 -4.90 -8.26
N LEU A 90 1.47 -5.95 -8.06
CA LEU A 90 0.53 -6.44 -9.07
C LEU A 90 -0.59 -5.44 -9.34
N GLU A 91 -1.14 -4.81 -8.32
CA GLU A 91 -2.13 -3.73 -8.43
C GLU A 91 -1.58 -2.55 -9.22
N ALA A 92 -0.35 -2.12 -8.93
CA ALA A 92 0.30 -1.06 -9.68
C ALA A 92 0.46 -1.43 -11.16
N LEU A 93 0.80 -2.68 -11.47
CA LEU A 93 0.87 -3.17 -12.85
C LEU A 93 -0.51 -3.09 -13.54
N ILE A 94 -1.56 -3.55 -12.86
CA ILE A 94 -2.93 -3.53 -13.37
C ILE A 94 -3.41 -2.09 -13.55
N PHE A 95 -3.24 -1.20 -12.58
CA PHE A 95 -3.70 0.18 -12.67
C PHE A 95 -2.95 0.99 -13.72
N ILE A 96 -1.64 0.81 -13.89
CA ILE A 96 -0.89 1.50 -14.95
C ILE A 96 -1.35 1.05 -16.35
N THR A 97 -1.84 -0.19 -16.49
CA THR A 97 -2.30 -0.71 -17.78
C THR A 97 -3.77 -0.37 -18.07
N VAL A 98 -4.64 -0.41 -17.06
CA VAL A 98 -6.08 -0.17 -17.18
C VAL A 98 -6.43 1.31 -17.13
N VAL A 99 -5.79 2.09 -16.25
CA VAL A 99 -6.07 3.51 -16.05
C VAL A 99 -5.22 4.35 -16.99
N LYS A 100 -5.87 5.21 -17.77
CA LYS A 100 -5.18 6.18 -18.64
C LYS A 100 -4.66 7.34 -17.78
N VAL A 101 -3.38 7.28 -17.43
CA VAL A 101 -2.65 8.37 -16.76
C VAL A 101 -1.58 8.94 -17.66
N GLU A 102 -1.36 10.25 -17.55
CA GLU A 102 -0.27 10.92 -18.25
C GLU A 102 1.09 10.43 -17.73
N PRO A 103 2.03 10.03 -18.61
CA PRO A 103 3.30 9.43 -18.18
C PRO A 103 4.15 10.33 -17.29
N LEU A 104 4.08 11.65 -17.48
CA LEU A 104 4.84 12.61 -16.67
C LEU A 104 4.29 12.66 -15.24
N THR A 105 2.98 12.77 -15.08
CA THR A 105 2.30 12.77 -13.76
C THR A 105 2.56 11.47 -13.01
N LEU A 106 2.51 10.33 -13.70
CA LEU A 106 2.84 9.03 -13.10
C LEU A 106 4.29 8.98 -12.62
N PHE A 107 5.24 9.46 -13.43
CA PHE A 107 6.65 9.48 -13.06
C PHE A 107 6.92 10.41 -11.88
N LEU A 108 6.35 11.62 -11.88
CA LEU A 108 6.49 12.59 -10.79
C LEU A 108 5.88 12.06 -9.49
N LEU A 109 4.73 11.37 -9.57
CA LEU A 109 4.11 10.72 -8.42
C LEU A 109 5.04 9.68 -7.81
N VAL A 110 5.59 8.77 -8.63
CA VAL A 110 6.50 7.71 -8.17
C VAL A 110 7.79 8.31 -7.61
N ALA A 111 8.36 9.33 -8.26
CA ALA A 111 9.56 10.02 -7.78
C ALA A 111 9.32 10.69 -6.42
N SER A 112 8.22 11.43 -6.28
CA SER A 112 7.82 12.08 -5.03
C SER A 112 7.60 11.07 -3.91
N ALA A 113 6.85 9.99 -4.18
CA ALA A 113 6.62 8.92 -3.22
C ALA A 113 7.92 8.22 -2.79
N THR A 114 8.86 8.01 -3.72
CA THR A 114 10.15 7.39 -3.42
C THR A 114 11.00 8.29 -2.52
N VAL A 115 11.08 9.58 -2.81
CA VAL A 115 11.79 10.55 -1.96
C VAL A 115 11.14 10.66 -0.57
N GLY A 116 9.81 10.73 -0.53
CA GLY A 116 9.05 10.75 0.72
C GLY A 116 9.29 9.49 1.56
N SER A 117 9.29 8.31 0.95
CA SER A 117 9.57 7.03 1.61
C SER A 117 11.01 6.94 2.10
N TRP A 118 11.99 7.41 1.32
CA TRP A 118 13.39 7.43 1.75
C TRP A 118 13.57 8.28 3.02
N ILE A 119 13.03 9.51 3.02
CA ILE A 119 13.13 10.41 4.17
C ILE A 119 12.34 9.86 5.36
N GLY A 120 11.10 9.42 5.10
CA GLY A 120 10.19 8.89 6.12
C GLY A 120 10.71 7.63 6.80
N SER A 121 11.23 6.67 6.04
CA SER A 121 11.77 5.40 6.57
C SER A 121 12.93 5.64 7.55
N ARG A 122 13.79 6.62 7.29
CA ARG A 122 14.90 6.96 8.20
C ARG A 122 14.42 7.48 9.56
N TYR A 123 13.27 8.15 9.60
CA TYR A 123 12.68 8.63 10.85
C TYR A 123 11.85 7.54 11.55
N VAL A 124 11.04 6.80 10.77
CA VAL A 124 10.11 5.79 11.29
C VAL A 124 10.83 4.57 11.86
N THR A 125 12.00 4.20 11.33
CA THR A 125 12.78 3.05 11.81
C THR A 125 13.28 3.17 13.26
N GLY A 126 13.34 4.38 13.82
CA GLY A 126 13.70 4.62 15.22
C GLY A 126 12.51 4.70 16.18
N LEU A 127 11.26 4.68 15.69
CA LEU A 127 10.07 4.85 16.52
C LEU A 127 9.59 3.53 17.11
N PRO A 128 9.00 3.55 18.31
CA PRO A 128 8.29 2.38 18.83
C PRO A 128 7.09 2.08 17.94
N GLU A 129 6.86 0.80 17.69
CA GLU A 129 5.86 0.31 16.76
C GLU A 129 4.43 0.84 17.05
N GLN A 130 4.04 0.91 18.33
CA GLN A 130 2.73 1.42 18.73
C GLN A 130 2.50 2.85 18.20
N ARG A 131 3.54 3.68 18.12
CA ARG A 131 3.43 5.02 17.52
C ARG A 131 3.29 4.93 16.01
N VAL A 132 4.01 4.02 15.35
CA VAL A 132 3.91 3.80 13.90
C VAL A 132 2.50 3.36 13.54
N GLN A 133 1.95 2.36 14.24
CA GLN A 133 0.57 1.89 14.04
C GLN A 133 -0.46 2.99 14.32
N PHE A 134 -0.27 3.77 15.40
CA PHE A 134 -1.18 4.86 15.73
C PHE A 134 -1.17 5.96 14.65
N VAL A 135 0.01 6.36 14.18
CA VAL A 135 0.14 7.36 13.10
C VAL A 135 -0.44 6.82 11.79
N MET A 136 -0.21 5.55 11.46
CA MET A 136 -0.81 4.89 10.30
C MET A 136 -2.34 4.88 10.40
N GLY A 137 -2.89 4.51 11.56
CA GLY A 137 -4.34 4.54 11.82
C GLY A 137 -4.93 5.95 11.68
N LEU A 138 -4.25 6.96 12.23
CA LEU A 138 -4.66 8.35 12.07
C LEU A 138 -4.64 8.78 10.60
N ALA A 139 -3.59 8.41 9.85
CA ALA A 139 -3.50 8.69 8.42
C ALA A 139 -4.65 8.03 7.64
N LEU A 140 -5.05 6.81 7.99
CA LEU A 140 -6.18 6.13 7.36
C LEU A 140 -7.53 6.79 7.67
N ILE A 141 -7.73 7.32 8.88
CA ILE A 141 -8.93 8.11 9.20
C ILE A 141 -8.98 9.36 8.32
N VAL A 142 -7.86 10.08 8.19
CA VAL A 142 -7.78 11.26 7.31
C VAL A 142 -8.08 10.88 5.86
N THR A 143 -7.50 9.80 5.35
CA THR A 143 -7.77 9.29 4.01
C THR A 143 -9.23 8.92 3.81
N ALA A 144 -9.86 8.24 4.78
CA ALA A 144 -11.27 7.87 4.74
C ALA A 144 -12.19 9.10 4.66
N ILE A 145 -11.86 10.16 5.43
CA ILE A 145 -12.56 11.45 5.34
C ILE A 145 -12.39 12.06 3.95
N LEU A 146 -11.16 12.14 3.43
CA LEU A 146 -10.89 12.69 2.10
C LEU A 146 -11.61 11.91 0.99
N MET A 147 -11.64 10.58 1.06
CA MET A 147 -12.37 9.76 0.10
C MET A 147 -13.88 9.98 0.18
N THR A 148 -14.43 10.10 1.40
CA THR A 148 -15.85 10.38 1.61
C THR A 148 -16.21 11.75 1.02
N LEU A 149 -15.41 12.78 1.31
CA LEU A 149 -15.59 14.13 0.77
C LEU A 149 -15.43 14.20 -0.75
N LYS A 150 -14.55 13.36 -1.33
CA LYS A 150 -14.43 13.21 -2.78
C LYS A 150 -15.71 12.61 -3.36
N GLN A 151 -16.26 11.58 -2.73
CA GLN A 151 -17.43 10.87 -3.22
C GLN A 151 -18.74 11.66 -3.04
N THR A 152 -18.83 12.52 -2.02
CA THR A 152 -19.94 13.48 -1.84
C THR A 152 -19.81 14.73 -2.71
N GLY A 153 -18.74 14.86 -3.49
CA GLY A 153 -18.52 16.01 -4.38
C GLY A 153 -18.06 17.29 -3.66
N MET A 154 -17.90 17.27 -2.35
CA MET A 154 -17.45 18.45 -1.57
C MET A 154 -16.02 18.90 -1.92
N ILE A 155 -15.15 17.98 -2.35
CA ILE A 155 -13.80 18.33 -2.80
C ILE A 155 -13.81 19.02 -4.17
N ASN A 156 -14.83 18.78 -5.01
CA ASN A 156 -14.94 19.45 -6.31
C ASN A 156 -15.23 20.95 -6.16
N ILE A 157 -15.87 21.38 -5.06
CA ILE A 157 -16.09 22.80 -4.74
C ILE A 157 -14.75 23.56 -4.58
N LEU A 158 -13.69 22.88 -4.12
CA LEU A 158 -12.35 23.49 -3.98
C LEU A 158 -11.61 23.61 -5.33
N GLY A 159 -12.09 22.95 -6.39
CA GLY A 159 -11.53 22.98 -7.74
C GLY A 159 -12.40 23.70 -8.77
N GLU A 160 -13.72 23.80 -8.56
CA GLU A 160 -14.66 24.47 -9.48
C GLU A 160 -14.33 25.95 -9.69
N THR A 161 -13.78 26.64 -8.68
CA THR A 161 -13.31 28.03 -8.82
C THR A 161 -12.17 28.19 -9.81
N ASN A 162 -11.31 27.18 -10.01
CA ASN A 162 -10.21 27.25 -10.97
C ASN A 162 -10.68 27.12 -12.44
N TYR A 163 -11.80 26.44 -12.68
CA TYR A 163 -12.37 26.30 -14.03
C TYR A 163 -13.20 27.53 -14.44
N ILE A 164 -13.84 28.21 -13.48
CA ILE A 164 -14.66 29.41 -13.75
C ILE A 164 -13.78 30.64 -14.03
N GLU A 165 -12.62 30.77 -13.39
CA GLU A 165 -11.68 31.87 -13.62
C GLU A 165 -10.97 31.75 -14.99
N SER A 166 -10.62 30.53 -15.42
CA SER A 166 -9.94 30.29 -16.70
C SER A 166 -10.83 30.41 -17.94
N SER A 167 -12.15 30.46 -17.78
CA SER A 167 -13.12 30.67 -18.87
C SER A 167 -13.42 32.16 -19.13
N LYS A 168 -12.87 33.06 -18.30
CA LYS A 168 -13.06 34.51 -18.41
C LYS A 168 -11.85 35.28 -18.99
N ASN A 169 -10.76 34.60 -19.34
CA ASN A 169 -9.57 35.18 -19.99
C ASN A 169 -9.33 34.52 -21.36
#